data_AF-A0ABD4WSE8-F1
#
_entry.id   AF-A0ABD4WSE8-F1
#
_cell.length_a   1.000
_cell.length_b   1.000
_cell.length_c   1.000
_cell.angle_alpha   90.00
_cell.angle_beta   90.00
_cell.angle_gamma   90.00
#
_symmetry.space_group_name_H-M   'P 1'
#
loop_
_entity.id
_entity.type
_entity.pdbx_description
1 polymer ?
#
loop_
_entity_poly.entity_id
_entity_poly.type
_entity_poly.pdbx_seq_one_letter_code
_entity_poly.pdbx_strand_id
1 'polypeptide(L)'
;MMLVKKMLNGIMMKEITIKELADQYDVSTRTIQLRIKKLGYEWDSKQSIYRYVGEEPEPLEVDFNTLISKTNKMPAEQKQTNSEIAASISYVNESESTNDSFEKASKNASTVDAIDLLLQNPKDRSKRVYRGFYFDDDVLSIIDRVPKSYKSELVNEALRKVFKEKGLLD
;
A
#
# COMPACT_ATOMS: atom_id res chain seq x y z
N MET A 1 -14.67 20.11 19.05
CA MET A 1 -14.59 20.82 17.75
C MET A 1 -13.15 21.27 17.58
N MET A 2 -12.48 20.84 16.52
CA MET A 2 -11.08 21.15 16.25
C MET A 2 -11.00 21.89 14.92
N LEU A 3 -10.81 23.21 14.97
CA LEU A 3 -10.65 24.03 13.75
C LEU A 3 -9.34 23.70 13.03
N VAL A 4 -9.37 23.69 11.70
CA VAL A 4 -8.19 23.47 10.85
C VAL A 4 -7.06 24.44 11.22
N LYS A 5 -7.36 25.74 11.39
CA LYS A 5 -6.38 26.75 11.81
C LYS A 5 -5.69 26.40 13.14
N LYS A 6 -6.47 25.96 14.12
CA LYS A 6 -5.94 25.59 15.45
C LYS A 6 -5.04 24.35 15.37
N MET A 7 -5.46 23.36 14.58
CA MET A 7 -4.68 22.14 14.36
C MET A 7 -3.35 22.45 13.64
N LEU A 8 -3.37 23.20 12.54
CA LEU A 8 -2.16 23.53 11.78
C LEU A 8 -1.17 24.35 12.61
N ASN A 9 -1.67 25.32 13.38
CA ASN A 9 -0.83 26.08 14.31
C ASN A 9 -0.22 25.21 15.41
N GLY A 10 -0.99 24.27 15.97
CA GLY A 10 -0.47 23.33 16.97
C GLY A 10 0.65 22.44 16.41
N ILE A 11 0.53 22.00 15.15
CA ILE A 11 1.59 21.26 14.46
C ILE A 11 2.82 22.14 14.24
N MET A 12 2.62 23.39 13.78
CA MET A 12 3.70 24.37 13.57
C MET A 12 4.46 24.67 14.87
N MET A 13 3.74 24.85 15.98
CA MET A 13 4.30 25.09 17.31
C MET A 13 4.84 23.82 17.98
N LYS A 14 4.70 22.65 17.35
CA LYS A 14 5.06 21.33 17.89
C LYS A 14 4.35 20.98 19.21
N GLU A 15 3.19 21.59 19.45
CA GLU A 15 2.33 21.29 20.60
C GLU A 15 1.53 20.00 20.41
N ILE A 16 1.23 19.68 19.14
CA ILE A 16 0.56 18.44 18.75
C ILE A 16 1.30 17.82 17.57
N THR A 17 1.38 16.51 17.57
CA THR A 17 1.96 15.72 16.49
C THR A 17 0.87 15.08 15.63
N ILE A 18 1.23 14.71 14.39
CA ILE A 18 0.34 13.94 13.51
C ILE A 18 -0.02 12.59 14.14
N LYS A 19 0.87 12.02 14.95
CA LYS A 19 0.65 10.77 15.68
C LYS A 19 -0.42 10.93 16.75
N GLU A 20 -0.34 11.98 17.58
CA GLU A 20 -1.36 12.24 18.61
C GLU A 20 -2.72 12.55 17.99
N LEU A 21 -2.76 13.24 16.84
CA LEU A 21 -4.00 13.43 16.08
C LEU A 21 -4.56 12.08 15.59
N ALA A 22 -3.71 11.22 15.03
CA ALA A 22 -4.09 9.89 14.60
C ALA A 22 -4.69 9.06 15.75
N ASP A 23 -4.02 9.05 16.91
CA ASP A 23 -4.47 8.35 18.11
C ASP A 23 -5.80 8.96 18.65
N GLN A 24 -5.94 10.28 18.64
CA GLN A 24 -7.16 10.98 19.09
C GLN A 24 -8.40 10.62 18.26
N TYR A 25 -8.21 10.44 16.95
CA TYR A 25 -9.31 10.16 16.02
C TYR A 25 -9.48 8.67 15.69
N ASP A 26 -8.65 7.79 16.27
CA ASP A 26 -8.60 6.35 15.96
C ASP A 26 -8.42 6.08 14.45
N VAL A 27 -7.47 6.78 13.84
CA VAL A 27 -7.13 6.64 12.42
C VAL A 27 -5.63 6.60 12.21
N SER A 28 -5.18 6.11 11.06
CA SER A 28 -3.75 6.16 10.73
C SER A 28 -3.22 7.58 10.54
N THR A 29 -1.93 7.80 10.81
CA THR A 29 -1.22 9.07 10.50
C THR A 29 -1.35 9.45 9.02
N ARG A 30 -1.35 8.45 8.13
CA ARG A 30 -1.60 8.62 6.70
C ARG A 30 -3.00 9.19 6.42
N THR A 31 -4.02 8.76 7.16
CA THR A 31 -5.37 9.31 7.05
C THR A 31 -5.37 10.79 7.40
N ILE A 32 -4.76 11.19 8.52
CA ILE A 32 -4.66 12.60 8.91
C ILE A 32 -3.99 13.43 7.81
N GLN A 33 -2.83 12.96 7.30
CA GLN A 33 -2.10 13.64 6.22
C GLN A 33 -2.93 13.78 4.94
N LEU A 34 -3.67 12.73 4.55
CA LEU A 34 -4.53 12.77 3.36
C LEU A 34 -5.67 13.79 3.53
N ARG A 35 -6.21 13.94 4.73
CA ARG A 35 -7.29 14.90 5.03
C ARG A 35 -6.77 16.34 4.99
N ILE A 36 -5.58 16.58 5.53
CA ILE A 36 -4.87 17.86 5.40
C ILE A 36 -4.61 18.18 3.92
N LYS A 37 -4.16 17.18 3.14
CA LYS A 37 -3.96 17.34 1.69
C LYS A 37 -5.26 17.65 0.93
N LYS A 38 -6.38 17.03 1.30
CA LYS A 38 -7.70 17.31 0.71
C LYS A 38 -8.18 18.75 0.96
N LEU A 39 -7.71 19.37 2.04
CA LEU A 39 -7.97 20.79 2.33
C LEU A 39 -7.07 21.73 1.52
N GLY A 40 -6.20 21.22 0.64
CA GLY A 40 -5.29 22.03 -0.16
C GLY A 40 -3.99 22.40 0.55
N TYR A 41 -3.61 21.69 1.61
CA TYR A 41 -2.33 21.94 2.29
C TYR A 41 -1.28 20.90 1.92
N GLU A 42 -0.06 21.37 1.67
CA GLU A 42 1.11 20.54 1.43
C GLU A 42 2.19 20.75 2.49
N TRP A 43 2.92 19.69 2.80
CA TRP A 43 3.99 19.75 3.79
C TRP A 43 5.25 20.40 3.20
N ASP A 44 5.66 21.53 3.77
CA ASP A 44 6.94 22.17 3.50
C ASP A 44 7.98 21.68 4.51
N SER A 45 8.85 20.78 4.08
CA SER A 45 9.89 20.19 4.94
C SER A 45 10.96 21.20 5.39
N LYS A 46 11.17 22.28 4.64
CA LYS A 46 12.18 23.30 4.98
C LYS A 46 11.70 24.15 6.14
N GLN A 47 10.43 24.52 6.11
CA GLN A 47 9.80 25.36 7.14
C GLN A 47 9.15 24.52 8.24
N SER A 48 9.02 23.21 8.05
CA SER A 48 8.28 22.29 8.93
C SER A 48 6.84 22.77 9.18
N ILE A 49 6.20 23.29 8.13
CA ILE A 49 4.82 23.79 8.18
C ILE A 49 4.00 23.21 7.03
N TYR A 50 2.68 23.25 7.19
CA TYR A 50 1.75 23.02 6.09
C TYR A 50 1.47 24.33 5.35
N ARG A 51 1.77 24.36 4.06
CA ARG A 51 1.53 25.50 3.16
C ARG A 51 0.25 25.26 2.37
N TYR A 52 -0.61 26.26 2.33
CA TYR A 52 -1.80 26.22 1.49
C TYR A 52 -1.44 26.41 0.01
N VAL A 53 -1.92 25.51 -0.85
CA VAL A 53 -1.73 25.47 -2.30
C VAL A 53 -3.06 25.28 -3.06
N GLY A 54 -4.19 25.43 -2.36
CA GLY A 54 -5.54 25.26 -2.92
C GLY A 54 -6.16 26.53 -3.51
N GLU A 55 -7.40 26.41 -3.98
CA GLU A 55 -8.21 27.53 -4.48
C GLU A 55 -8.88 28.31 -3.33
N GLU A 56 -8.73 29.64 -3.34
CA GLU A 56 -9.37 30.50 -2.34
C GLU A 56 -10.89 30.30 -2.27
N PRO A 57 -11.50 30.34 -1.07
CA PRO A 57 -10.93 30.73 0.21
C PRO A 57 -10.26 29.60 1.00
N GLU A 58 -9.21 29.95 1.75
CA GLU A 58 -8.51 29.01 2.64
C GLU A 58 -9.47 28.45 3.72
N PRO A 59 -9.59 27.11 3.87
CA PRO A 59 -10.58 26.50 4.76
C PRO A 59 -10.13 26.48 6.23
N LEU A 60 -9.76 27.65 6.77
CA LEU A 60 -9.24 27.82 8.13
C LEU A 60 -10.28 27.55 9.22
N GLU A 61 -11.53 27.94 8.95
CA GLU A 61 -12.66 27.86 9.89
C GLU A 61 -13.44 26.54 9.78
N VAL A 62 -12.95 25.59 8.97
CA VAL A 62 -13.57 24.27 8.84
C VAL A 62 -13.26 23.45 10.10
N ASP A 63 -14.27 22.77 10.65
CA ASP A 63 -14.08 21.80 11.72
C ASP A 63 -13.46 20.52 11.15
N PHE A 64 -12.22 20.24 11.53
CA PHE A 64 -11.44 19.10 11.07
C PHE A 64 -12.15 17.76 11.38
N ASN A 65 -12.92 17.70 12.47
CA ASN A 65 -13.68 16.52 12.86
C ASN A 65 -14.60 16.03 11.72
N THR A 66 -15.22 16.96 10.99
CA THR A 66 -16.15 16.65 9.89
C THR A 66 -15.49 15.90 8.73
N LEU A 67 -14.16 16.04 8.59
CA LEU A 67 -13.37 15.37 7.56
C LEU A 67 -13.05 13.93 7.92
N ILE A 68 -13.09 13.60 9.22
CA ILE A 68 -12.77 12.28 9.76
C ILE A 68 -14.02 11.42 9.94
N SER A 69 -15.14 12.01 10.37
CA SER A 69 -16.38 11.30 10.74
C SER A 69 -17.15 10.64 9.57
N LYS A 70 -16.81 10.91 8.30
CA LYS A 70 -17.51 10.35 7.12
C LYS A 70 -17.24 8.86 6.83
N THR A 71 -16.68 8.10 7.78
CA THR A 71 -16.32 6.68 7.54
C THR A 71 -17.34 5.69 8.11
N ASN A 72 -18.43 6.14 8.73
CA ASN A 72 -19.49 5.24 9.23
C ASN A 72 -20.74 5.25 8.33
N LYS A 73 -20.88 4.18 7.54
CA LYS A 73 -22.08 3.59 6.88
C LYS A 73 -22.67 4.22 5.60
N MET A 74 -22.71 3.36 4.55
CA MET A 74 -23.72 3.14 3.49
C MET A 74 -23.34 3.34 1.98
N PRO A 75 -23.98 2.58 1.06
CA PRO A 75 -23.34 1.87 -0.05
C PRO A 75 -23.41 2.55 -1.44
N ALA A 76 -22.46 2.13 -2.28
CA ALA A 76 -22.43 2.10 -3.76
C ALA A 76 -23.23 3.17 -4.54
N GLU A 77 -22.49 4.13 -5.11
CA GLU A 77 -22.64 4.48 -6.53
C GLU A 77 -21.26 4.67 -7.15
N GLN A 78 -21.02 3.94 -8.23
CA GLN A 78 -19.76 3.85 -8.95
C GLN A 78 -19.44 5.14 -9.70
N LYS A 79 -18.30 5.76 -9.38
CA LYS A 79 -17.46 6.45 -10.37
C LYS A 79 -16.03 5.94 -10.24
N GLN A 80 -15.63 5.17 -11.25
CA GLN A 80 -14.31 4.58 -11.41
C GLN A 80 -13.24 5.69 -11.42
N THR A 81 -12.36 5.68 -10.41
CA THR A 81 -10.97 6.11 -10.57
C THR A 81 -10.10 5.18 -9.75
N ASN A 82 -9.13 4.56 -10.42
CA ASN A 82 -8.36 3.41 -9.95
C ASN A 82 -7.41 3.81 -8.80
N SER A 83 -7.58 3.22 -7.61
CA SER A 83 -6.49 3.04 -6.62
C SER A 83 -6.96 2.13 -5.48
N GLU A 84 -6.82 0.82 -5.65
CA GLU A 84 -7.08 -0.19 -4.61
C GLU A 84 -5.90 -0.30 -3.63
N ILE A 85 -6.18 -0.23 -2.31
CA ILE A 85 -5.48 -1.03 -1.29
C ILE A 85 -6.52 -1.44 -0.21
N ALA A 86 -6.63 -2.76 -0.01
CA ALA A 86 -7.43 -3.50 0.98
C ALA A 86 -6.77 -3.48 2.38
N ALA A 87 -7.27 -4.01 3.51
CA ALA A 87 -8.37 -4.90 3.87
C ALA A 87 -8.61 -4.75 5.39
N SER A 88 -9.79 -5.10 5.90
CA SER A 88 -9.98 -5.53 7.29
C SER A 88 -10.57 -6.94 7.29
N ILE A 89 -10.00 -7.78 8.15
CA ILE A 89 -10.26 -9.21 8.34
C ILE A 89 -11.53 -9.41 9.18
N SER A 90 -12.35 -10.41 8.85
CA SER A 90 -13.18 -11.10 9.84
C SER A 90 -13.47 -12.55 9.45
N TYR A 91 -13.56 -13.39 10.48
CA TYR A 91 -13.41 -14.83 10.57
C TYR A 91 -14.67 -15.68 10.23
N VAL A 92 -14.40 -16.94 9.82
CA VAL A 92 -15.12 -18.23 10.08
C VAL A 92 -16.49 -18.48 9.39
N ASN A 93 -16.63 -19.54 8.56
CA ASN A 93 -16.97 -20.91 8.99
C ASN A 93 -17.03 -21.96 7.84
N GLU A 94 -16.93 -23.23 8.24
CA GLU A 94 -17.01 -24.54 7.54
C GLU A 94 -18.00 -24.71 6.37
N SER A 95 -17.63 -25.52 5.38
CA SER A 95 -18.32 -26.80 5.03
C SER A 95 -17.74 -27.46 3.76
N GLU A 96 -18.08 -28.74 3.61
CA GLU A 96 -17.39 -29.86 2.96
C GLU A 96 -17.46 -29.97 1.42
N SER A 97 -16.77 -31.02 0.92
CA SER A 97 -17.04 -31.80 -0.31
C SER A 97 -16.45 -31.23 -1.61
N THR A 98 -15.88 -31.97 -2.56
CA THR A 98 -15.63 -33.41 -2.80
C THR A 98 -14.59 -33.52 -3.94
N ASN A 99 -13.93 -34.68 -4.04
CA ASN A 99 -13.14 -35.25 -5.15
C ASN A 99 -13.25 -34.57 -6.54
N ASP A 100 -12.14 -34.38 -7.25
CA ASP A 100 -11.76 -35.39 -8.27
C ASP A 100 -10.32 -35.25 -8.78
N SER A 101 -9.82 -36.44 -9.12
CA SER A 101 -8.53 -36.86 -9.62
C SER A 101 -8.22 -36.38 -11.04
N PHE A 102 -6.94 -36.12 -11.34
CA PHE A 102 -6.37 -36.34 -12.67
C PHE A 102 -4.90 -36.74 -12.57
N GLU A 103 -4.64 -38.03 -12.73
CA GLU A 103 -3.35 -38.52 -13.20
C GLU A 103 -3.17 -38.18 -14.69
N LYS A 104 -1.95 -37.84 -15.13
CA LYS A 104 -1.05 -38.79 -15.83
C LYS A 104 0.11 -38.07 -16.55
N ALA A 105 1.31 -38.39 -16.06
CA ALA A 105 2.61 -38.60 -16.74
C ALA A 105 3.03 -37.75 -17.95
N SER A 106 4.24 -37.20 -17.87
CA SER A 106 5.35 -37.65 -18.74
C SER A 106 6.71 -37.22 -18.18
N LYS A 107 7.66 -38.16 -18.17
CA LYS A 107 9.04 -38.01 -17.68
C LYS A 107 9.84 -37.15 -18.66
N ASN A 108 10.49 -36.10 -18.15
CA ASN A 108 11.80 -35.64 -18.59
C ASN A 108 12.51 -35.04 -17.37
N ALA A 109 13.57 -35.72 -16.93
CA ALA A 109 14.36 -35.34 -15.77
C ALA A 109 15.29 -34.16 -16.13
N SER A 110 14.75 -32.95 -16.16
CA SER A 110 15.52 -31.74 -15.87
C SER A 110 15.19 -31.39 -14.42
N THR A 111 16.22 -31.20 -13.59
CA THR A 111 16.07 -30.75 -12.21
C THR A 111 15.20 -29.50 -12.19
N VAL A 112 13.93 -29.66 -11.81
CA VAL A 112 12.96 -28.58 -11.76
C VAL A 112 13.44 -27.64 -10.65
N ASP A 113 13.94 -26.46 -11.01
CA ASP A 113 14.30 -25.46 -10.02
C ASP A 113 13.03 -24.95 -9.33
N ALA A 114 13.16 -24.41 -8.11
CA ALA A 114 12.04 -23.82 -7.39
C ALA A 114 11.28 -22.78 -8.25
N ILE A 115 12.00 -22.08 -9.13
CA ILE A 115 11.44 -21.11 -10.07
C ILE A 115 10.57 -21.80 -11.13
N ASP A 116 11.04 -22.93 -11.68
CA ASP A 116 10.30 -23.67 -12.71
C ASP A 116 9.01 -24.27 -12.13
N LEU A 117 9.05 -24.70 -10.86
CA LEU A 117 7.87 -25.18 -10.13
C LEU A 117 6.84 -24.06 -9.89
N LEU A 118 7.28 -22.84 -9.55
CA LEU A 118 6.41 -21.67 -9.36
C LEU A 118 5.77 -21.18 -10.66
N LEU A 119 6.45 -21.37 -11.79
CA LEU A 119 5.93 -21.04 -13.12
C LEU A 119 4.90 -22.07 -13.62
N GLN A 120 5.06 -23.34 -13.29
CA GLN A 120 4.23 -24.46 -13.79
C GLN A 120 2.88 -24.66 -13.07
N ASN A 121 2.63 -23.99 -11.95
CA ASN A 121 1.41 -24.20 -11.15
C ASN A 121 0.40 -23.05 -11.30
N PRO A 122 -0.57 -23.12 -12.24
CA PRO A 122 -1.71 -22.22 -12.30
C PRO A 122 -2.90 -22.88 -11.60
N LYS A 123 -2.79 -23.21 -10.31
CA LYS A 123 -4.01 -23.52 -9.53
C LYS A 123 -4.66 -22.20 -9.13
N ASP A 124 -5.73 -21.89 -9.86
CA ASP A 124 -6.69 -20.81 -9.66
C ASP A 124 -6.12 -19.37 -9.59
N ARG A 125 -6.13 -18.67 -10.74
CA ARG A 125 -5.61 -17.29 -10.89
C ARG A 125 -6.70 -16.31 -11.34
N SER A 126 -7.94 -16.48 -10.90
CA SER A 126 -9.08 -15.68 -11.37
C SER A 126 -9.14 -14.23 -10.85
N LYS A 127 -8.16 -13.74 -10.08
CA LYS A 127 -8.03 -12.31 -9.69
C LYS A 127 -6.56 -11.90 -9.57
N ARG A 128 -6.09 -10.89 -10.29
CA ARG A 128 -4.79 -10.27 -10.05
C ARG A 128 -4.95 -8.76 -9.89
N VAL A 129 -4.75 -8.33 -8.65
CA VAL A 129 -4.84 -7.00 -8.05
C VAL A 129 -3.55 -6.82 -7.23
N TYR A 130 -3.02 -5.58 -7.15
CA TYR A 130 -1.85 -5.10 -6.39
C TYR A 130 -0.69 -6.09 -6.14
N ARG A 131 0.48 -5.85 -6.74
CA ARG A 131 1.69 -6.68 -6.52
C ARG A 131 2.73 -5.98 -5.64
N GLY A 132 2.46 -5.91 -4.34
CA GLY A 132 3.53 -5.84 -3.34
C GLY A 132 4.12 -7.24 -3.18
N PHE A 133 5.43 -7.38 -3.36
CA PHE A 133 6.16 -8.62 -3.07
C PHE A 133 6.84 -8.47 -1.72
N TYR A 134 6.76 -9.51 -0.89
CA TYR A 134 7.57 -9.60 0.32
C TYR A 134 8.91 -10.24 -0.03
N PHE A 135 9.97 -9.71 0.54
CA PHE A 135 11.28 -10.35 0.53
C PHE A 135 11.48 -11.03 1.87
N ASP A 136 12.05 -12.23 1.85
CA ASP A 136 12.52 -12.89 3.07
C ASP A 136 13.67 -12.07 3.69
N ASP A 137 13.89 -12.24 4.99
CA ASP A 137 14.83 -11.41 5.76
C ASP A 137 16.27 -11.50 5.23
N ASP A 138 16.69 -12.66 4.73
CA ASP A 138 18.00 -12.87 4.14
C ASP A 138 18.16 -12.08 2.83
N VAL A 139 17.16 -12.13 1.94
CA VAL A 139 17.11 -11.37 0.69
C VAL A 139 17.04 -9.88 0.96
N LEU A 140 16.19 -9.45 1.91
CA LEU A 140 16.06 -8.06 2.31
C LEU A 140 17.38 -7.52 2.87
N SER A 141 18.08 -8.31 3.69
CA SER A 141 19.37 -7.93 4.27
C SER A 141 20.45 -7.66 3.21
N ILE A 142 20.37 -8.32 2.04
CA ILE A 142 21.28 -8.10 0.92
C ILE A 142 20.91 -6.82 0.18
N ILE A 143 19.61 -6.62 -0.09
CA ILE A 143 19.09 -5.43 -0.76
C ILE A 143 19.38 -4.17 0.06
N ASP A 144 19.24 -4.24 1.39
CA ASP A 144 19.41 -3.10 2.27
C ASP A 144 20.87 -2.65 2.47
N ARG A 145 21.85 -3.49 2.13
CA ARG A 145 23.27 -3.11 2.10
C ARG A 145 23.59 -2.13 0.97
N VAL A 146 22.74 -2.08 -0.07
CA VAL A 146 22.95 -1.22 -1.23
C VAL A 146 22.28 0.15 -1.00
N PRO A 147 22.93 1.27 -1.38
CA PRO A 147 22.34 2.60 -1.21
C PRO A 147 20.96 2.71 -1.86
N LYS A 148 20.08 3.51 -1.27
CA LYS A 148 18.66 3.64 -1.67
C LYS A 148 18.48 3.93 -3.18
N SER A 149 19.43 4.65 -3.79
CA SER A 149 19.43 5.00 -5.21
C SER A 149 19.75 3.83 -6.16
N TYR A 150 20.19 2.68 -5.65
CA TYR A 150 20.63 1.52 -6.45
C TYR A 150 19.87 0.22 -6.12
N LYS A 151 18.92 0.26 -5.17
CA LYS A 151 18.17 -0.94 -4.74
C LYS A 151 17.29 -1.49 -5.85
N SER A 152 16.61 -0.60 -6.57
CA SER A 152 15.73 -0.97 -7.68
C SER A 152 16.53 -1.56 -8.84
N GLU A 153 17.70 -0.99 -9.13
CA GLU A 153 18.63 -1.44 -10.15
C GLU A 153 19.14 -2.84 -9.84
N LEU A 154 19.55 -3.09 -8.58
CA LEU A 154 19.97 -4.42 -8.13
C LEU A 154 18.88 -5.47 -8.34
N VAL A 155 17.66 -5.19 -7.87
CA VAL A 155 16.53 -6.14 -7.98
C VAL A 155 16.18 -6.39 -9.45
N ASN A 156 16.13 -5.34 -10.26
CA ASN A 156 15.82 -5.46 -11.68
C ASN A 156 16.89 -6.23 -12.45
N GLU A 157 18.18 -5.99 -12.20
CA GLU A 157 19.27 -6.72 -12.86
C GLU A 157 19.31 -8.19 -12.44
N ALA A 158 19.08 -8.50 -11.15
CA ALA A 158 18.97 -9.87 -10.68
C ALA A 158 17.81 -10.62 -11.37
N LEU A 159 16.64 -9.98 -11.47
CA LEU A 159 15.49 -10.55 -12.17
C LEU A 159 15.73 -10.70 -13.67
N ARG A 160 16.30 -9.69 -14.33
CA ARG A 160 16.64 -9.74 -15.77
C ARG A 160 17.59 -10.87 -16.08
N LYS A 161 18.61 -11.07 -15.25
CA LYS A 161 19.57 -12.16 -15.43
C LYS A 161 18.88 -13.52 -15.40
N VAL A 162 18.04 -13.77 -14.37
CA VAL A 162 17.28 -15.02 -14.24
C VAL A 162 16.31 -15.20 -15.41
N PHE A 163 15.62 -14.15 -15.82
CA PHE A 163 14.68 -14.22 -16.95
C PHE A 163 15.38 -14.46 -18.29
N LYS A 164 16.57 -13.90 -18.53
CA LYS A 164 17.41 -14.20 -19.69
C LYS A 164 17.89 -15.65 -19.67
N GLU A 165 18.39 -16.14 -18.53
CA GLU A 165 18.81 -17.53 -18.36
C GLU A 165 17.67 -18.53 -18.63
N LYS A 166 16.44 -18.16 -18.28
CA LYS A 166 15.24 -18.97 -18.51
C LYS A 166 14.58 -18.72 -19.87
N GLY A 167 15.17 -17.89 -20.75
CA GLY A 167 14.63 -17.59 -22.09
C GLY A 167 13.30 -16.81 -22.09
N LEU A 168 13.02 -16.08 -21.00
CA LEU A 168 11.81 -15.26 -20.84
C LEU A 168 12.03 -13.79 -21.27
N LEU A 169 13.28 -13.36 -21.40
CA LEU A 169 13.70 -12.05 -21.86
C LEU A 169 14.94 -12.18 -22.74
N ASP A 170 15.02 -11.41 -23.82
CA ASP A 170 16.20 -11.32 -24.70
C ASP A 170 17.28 -10.36 -24.15
#